data_AF-A0A6G1ABA3-F1
#
_entry.id   AF-A0A6G1ABA3-F1
#
_cell.length_a   1.000
_cell.length_b   1.000
_cell.length_c   1.000
_cell.angle_alpha   90.00
_cell.angle_beta   90.00
_cell.angle_gamma   90.00
#
_symmetry.space_group_name_H-M   'P 1'
#
loop_
_entity.id
_entity.type
_entity.pdbx_description
1 polymer ?
#
loop_
_entity_poly.entity_id
_entity_poly.type
_entity_poly.pdbx_seq_one_letter_code
_entity_poly.pdbx_strand_id
1 'polypeptide(L)' 'MPKNAVVIMRYGPYSAVGLSVEYRTFRLEGLQAVLAKDGHKVILQKIEDWNVVELMVNEEVVFYCNITDLEFG' A
#
# COMPACT_ATOMS: atom_id res chain seq x y z
N MET A 1 7.40 -5.25 12.65
CA MET A 1 8.32 -5.11 11.50
C MET A 1 9.74 -4.83 12.01
N PRO A 2 10.81 -5.38 11.40
CA PRO A 2 12.19 -5.04 11.76
C PRO A 2 12.51 -3.55 11.53
N LYS A 3 13.40 -2.94 12.33
CA LYS A 3 13.83 -1.54 12.13
C LYS A 3 14.43 -1.33 10.74
N ASN A 4 14.10 -0.22 10.09
CA ASN A 4 14.61 0.17 8.77
C ASN A 4 14.42 -0.89 7.68
N ALA A 5 13.38 -1.73 7.80
CA ALA A 5 13.07 -2.74 6.80
C ALA A 5 12.75 -2.14 5.42
N VAL A 6 12.97 -2.95 4.38
CA VAL A 6 12.39 -2.72 3.06
C VAL A 6 10.99 -3.31 3.05
N VAL A 7 10.01 -2.50 2.67
CA VAL A 7 8.59 -2.86 2.61
C VAL A 7 8.17 -2.85 1.15
N ILE A 8 7.72 -3.98 0.64
CA ILE A 8 7.08 -4.05 -0.67
C ILE A 8 5.59 -3.83 -0.44
N MET A 9 5.10 -2.64 -0.81
CA MET A 9 3.68 -2.34 -0.75
C MET A 9 3.05 -2.73 -2.09
N ARG A 10 2.40 -3.91 -2.09
CA ARG A 10 1.69 -4.44 -3.25
C ARG A 10 0.29 -3.82 -3.26
N TYR A 11 -0.15 -3.30 -4.40
CA TYR A 11 -1.46 -2.64 -4.48
C TYR A 11 -2.18 -2.95 -5.79
N GLY A 12 -3.47 -3.21 -5.64
CA GLY A 12 -4.44 -3.43 -6.69
C GLY A 12 -4.92 -2.16 -7.37
N PRO A 13 -5.50 -2.26 -8.57
CA PRO A 13 -6.28 -1.16 -9.11
C PRO A 13 -7.59 -1.04 -8.32
N TYR A 14 -8.16 0.17 -8.28
CA TYR A 14 -9.46 0.43 -7.65
C TYR A 14 -10.20 1.57 -8.33
N SER A 15 -11.52 1.60 -8.12
CA SER A 15 -12.34 2.73 -8.53
C SER A 15 -12.32 3.82 -7.46
N ALA A 16 -11.90 5.02 -7.86
CA ALA A 16 -11.90 6.20 -7.01
C ALA A 16 -13.14 7.04 -7.32
N VAL A 17 -14.08 7.18 -6.38
CA VAL A 17 -15.23 8.12 -6.53
C VAL A 17 -16.03 7.87 -7.84
N GLY A 18 -16.20 6.60 -8.23
CA GLY A 18 -16.92 6.22 -9.45
C GLY A 18 -16.12 6.39 -10.75
N LEU A 19 -14.82 6.72 -10.68
CA LEU A 19 -13.92 6.75 -11.83
C LEU A 19 -13.57 5.34 -12.33
N SER A 20 -12.94 5.28 -13.51
CA SER A 20 -12.31 4.06 -14.06
C SER A 20 -11.42 3.37 -13.03
N VAL A 21 -11.45 2.04 -13.06
CA VAL A 21 -10.57 1.18 -12.26
C VAL A 21 -9.15 1.33 -12.79
N GLU A 22 -8.27 1.91 -11.99
CA GLU A 22 -6.88 2.20 -12.35
C GLU A 22 -5.95 1.98 -11.15
N TYR A 23 -4.67 1.80 -11.44
CA TYR A 23 -3.62 1.77 -10.44
C TYR A 23 -3.33 3.19 -9.94
N ARG A 24 -3.95 3.58 -8.83
CA ARG A 24 -3.78 4.89 -8.20
C ARG A 24 -3.06 4.79 -6.87
N THR A 25 -2.25 5.78 -6.53
CA THR A 25 -1.41 5.75 -5.32
C THR A 25 -1.85 6.73 -4.24
N PHE A 26 -2.84 7.59 -4.51
CA PHE A 26 -3.20 8.68 -3.59
C PHE A 26 -3.60 8.19 -2.18
N ARG A 27 -4.38 7.10 -2.08
CA ARG A 27 -4.77 6.49 -0.79
C ARG A 27 -3.60 5.83 -0.06
N LEU A 28 -2.50 5.57 -0.76
CA LEU A 28 -1.31 4.94 -0.18
C LEU A 28 -0.36 5.96 0.44
N GLU A 29 -0.55 7.27 0.22
CA GLU A 29 0.37 8.32 0.67
C GLU A 29 0.48 8.39 2.19
N GLY A 30 -0.65 8.30 2.91
CA GLY A 30 -0.66 8.28 4.37
C GLY A 30 0.13 7.08 4.94
N LEU A 31 -0.10 5.89 4.39
CA LEU A 31 0.61 4.68 4.80
C LEU A 31 2.11 4.76 4.48
N GLN A 32 2.48 5.30 3.31
CA GLN A 32 3.89 5.57 2.96
C GLN A 32 4.54 6.54 3.94
N ALA A 33 3.85 7.61 4.33
CA ALA A 33 4.38 8.61 5.26
C ALA A 33 4.64 8.01 6.65
N VAL A 34 3.73 7.17 7.15
CA VAL A 34 3.91 6.46 8.43
C VAL A 34 5.12 5.53 8.36
N LEU A 35 5.23 4.70 7.32
CA LEU A 35 6.36 3.78 7.15
C LEU A 35 7.69 4.52 7.02
N ALA A 36 7.73 5.61 6.25
CA ALA A 36 8.92 6.42 6.07
C ALA A 36 9.35 7.13 7.36
N LYS A 37 8.39 7.62 8.16
CA LYS A 37 8.65 8.25 9.46
C LYS A 37 9.30 7.26 10.44
N ASP A 38 8.95 5.98 10.35
CA ASP A 38 9.55 4.90 11.14
C ASP A 38 10.89 4.38 10.56
N GLY A 39 11.38 5.00 9.48
CA GLY A 39 12.69 4.70 8.87
C GLY A 39 12.65 3.60 7.82
N HIS A 40 11.47 3.13 7.41
CA HIS A 40 11.34 2.07 6.42
C HIS A 40 11.45 2.60 4.99
N LYS A 41 12.03 1.78 4.10
CA LYS A 41 12.04 2.05 2.67
C LYS A 41 10.86 1.35 2.00
N VAL A 42 9.97 2.11 1.37
CA VAL A 42 8.79 1.56 0.68
C VAL A 42 9.06 1.41 -0.81
N ILE A 43 8.70 0.27 -1.38
CA ILE A 43 8.70 -0.03 -2.82
C ILE A 43 7.26 -0.33 -3.24
N LEU A 44 6.77 0.38 -4.26
CA LEU A 44 5.44 0.17 -4.81
C LEU A 44 5.45 -0.95 -5.85
N GLN A 45 4.56 -1.92 -5.72
CA GLN A 45 4.38 -3.00 -6.69
C GLN A 45 2.90 -3.12 -7.07
N LYS A 46 2.59 -3.08 -8.37
CA LYS A 46 1.24 -3.31 -8.87
C LYS A 46 0.89 -4.80 -8.81
N ILE A 47 -0.34 -5.14 -8.44
CA ILE A 47 -0.91 -6.49 -8.49
C ILE A 47 -2.29 -6.47 -9.15
N GLU A 48 -2.69 -7.58 -9.76
CA GLU A 48 -3.96 -7.67 -10.47
C GLU A 48 -5.17 -7.79 -9.53
N ASP A 49 -4.97 -8.13 -8.26
CA ASP A 49 -6.04 -8.26 -7.27
C ASP A 49 -6.65 -6.89 -6.94
N TRP A 50 -7.94 -6.71 -7.27
CA TRP A 50 -8.61 -5.42 -7.13
C TRP A 50 -8.80 -5.01 -5.68
N ASN A 51 -8.64 -3.71 -5.44
CA ASN A 51 -8.82 -3.08 -4.14
C ASN A 51 -7.91 -3.61 -3.02
N VAL A 52 -6.89 -4.40 -3.32
CA VAL A 52 -5.99 -4.98 -2.31
C VAL A 52 -4.82 -4.05 -2.03
N VAL A 53 -4.41 -3.97 -0.77
CA VAL A 53 -3.08 -3.47 -0.35
C VAL A 53 -2.45 -4.52 0.56
N GLU A 54 -1.21 -4.92 0.26
CA GLU A 54 -0.39 -5.77 1.12
C GLU A 54 0.92 -5.08 1.45
N LEU A 55 1.38 -5.20 2.69
CA LEU A 55 2.76 -4.89 3.06
C LEU A 55 3.53 -6.20 3.22
N MET A 56 4.50 -6.42 2.34
CA MET A 56 5.39 -7.57 2.39
C MET A 56 6.76 -7.17 2.93
N VAL A 57 7.24 -7.93 3.89
CA VAL A 57 8.54 -7.76 4.57
C VAL A 57 9.17 -9.13 4.72
N ASN A 58 10.42 -9.30 4.28
CA ASN A 58 11.10 -10.60 4.33
C ASN A 58 10.25 -11.73 3.73
N GLU A 59 9.63 -11.46 2.58
CA GLU A 59 8.78 -12.42 1.84
C GLU A 59 7.46 -12.82 2.54
N GLU A 60 7.15 -12.21 3.69
CA GLU A 60 5.91 -12.43 4.44
C GLU A 60 4.97 -11.23 4.34
N VAL A 61 3.67 -11.48 4.15
CA VAL A 61 2.63 -10.44 4.24
C VAL A 61 2.34 -10.17 5.71
N VAL A 62 2.69 -8.97 6.17
CA VAL A 62 2.54 -8.56 7.58
C VAL A 62 1.34 -7.66 7.82
N PHE A 63 0.73 -7.14 6.75
CA PHE A 63 -0.46 -6.31 6.78
C PHE A 63 -1.23 -6.47 5.47
N TYR A 64 -2.55 -6.46 5.55
CA TYR A 64 -3.46 -6.53 4.42
C TYR A 64 -4.69 -5.66 4.72
N CYS A 65 -5.15 -4.88 3.75
CA CYS A 65 -6.42 -4.19 3.83
C CYS A 65 -7.05 -3.95 2.45
N ASN A 66 -8.30 -3.53 2.45
CA ASN A 66 -8.89 -2.93 1.26
C ASN A 66 -8.36 -1.50 1.08
N ILE A 67 -7.95 -1.13 -0.13
CA ILE A 67 -7.43 0.20 -0.44
C ILE A 67 -8.45 1.31 -0.18
N THR A 68 -9.76 1.02 -0.29
CA THR A 68 -10.82 2.00 -0.04
C THR A 68 -11.03 2.30 1.44
N ASP A 69 -10.52 1.43 2.33
CA ASP A 69 -10.56 1.63 3.78
C ASP A 69 -9.46 2.59 4.25
N LEU A 70 -8.47 2.88 3.39
CA LEU A 70 -7.45 3.88 3.67
C LEU A 70 -8.07 5.27 3.51
N GLU A 71 -8.13 6.02 4.61
CA GLU A 71 -8.61 7.41 4.61
C GLU A 71 -7.52 8.37 4.15
N PHE A 72 -7.96 9.51 3.60
CA PHE A 72 -7.07 10.63 3.34
C PHE A 72 -6.70 11.26 4.68
N GLY A 73 -5.40 11.38 4.96
CA GLY A 73 -4.87 12.03 6.15
C GLY A 73 -4.93 13.56 6.08
#